data_AF-A0A962NZV7-F1
#
_entry.id   AF-A0A962NZV7-F1
#
_cell.length_a   1.000
_cell.length_b   1.000
_cell.length_c   1.000
_cell.angle_alpha   90.00
_cell.angle_beta   90.00
_cell.angle_gamma   90.00
#
_symmetry.space_group_name_H-M   'P 1'
#
loop_
_entity.id
_entity.type
_entity.pdbx_description
1 polymer ?
#
loop_
_entity_poly.entity_id
_entity_poly.type
_entity_poly.pdbx_seq_one_letter_code
_entity_poly.pdbx_strand_id
1 'polypeptide(L)'
;VYSPETLLEEAYKLAHKFIDNRSPVAIAFARQMMYRNAAQAHPIEAHKVDSLAMFYTSLEDGKEGVKSFLEKRAPEFTGKASQMPEFYPWWK
;
A
#
# COMPACT_ATOMS: atom_id res chain seq x y z
N VAL A 1 -17.18 -1.20 -18.47
CA VAL A 1 -18.06 -2.39 -18.41
C VAL A 1 -17.56 -3.35 -19.48
N TYR A 2 -17.35 -4.62 -19.14
CA TYR A 2 -16.68 -5.62 -19.98
C TYR A 2 -17.59 -6.82 -20.27
N SER A 3 -17.33 -7.54 -21.36
CA SER A 3 -18.07 -8.77 -21.71
C SER A 3 -17.60 -9.95 -20.84
N PRO A 4 -18.40 -11.02 -20.69
CA PRO A 4 -17.99 -12.21 -19.92
C PRO A 4 -16.64 -12.79 -20.37
N GLU A 5 -16.36 -12.76 -21.68
CA GLU A 5 -15.15 -13.33 -22.28
C GLU A 5 -13.89 -12.51 -21.94
N THR A 6 -14.03 -11.19 -21.76
CA THR A 6 -12.91 -10.27 -21.50
C THR A 6 -12.80 -9.86 -20.04
N LEU A 7 -13.81 -10.16 -19.22
CA LEU A 7 -13.93 -9.70 -17.83
C LEU A 7 -12.69 -10.06 -16.98
N LEU A 8 -12.27 -11.32 -17.01
CA LEU A 8 -11.15 -11.77 -16.17
C LEU A 8 -9.81 -11.21 -16.64
N GLU A 9 -9.58 -11.15 -17.95
CA GLU A 9 -8.36 -10.57 -18.51
C GLU A 9 -8.21 -9.10 -18.08
N GLU A 10 -9.29 -8.33 -18.17
CA GLU A 10 -9.30 -6.92 -17.80
C GLU A 10 -9.20 -6.71 -16.29
N ALA A 11 -9.81 -7.59 -15.49
CA ALA A 11 -9.66 -7.59 -14.04
C ALA A 11 -8.20 -7.86 -13.61
N TYR A 12 -7.51 -8.81 -14.26
CA TYR A 12 -6.10 -9.09 -13.98
C TYR A 12 -5.20 -7.94 -14.42
N LYS A 13 -5.42 -7.35 -15.60
CA LYS A 13 -4.69 -6.13 -16.02
C LYS A 13 -4.85 -5.03 -14.99
N LEU A 14 -6.05 -4.82 -14.47
CA LEU A 14 -6.30 -3.84 -13.42
C LEU A 14 -5.59 -4.19 -12.12
N ALA A 15 -5.60 -5.46 -11.70
CA ALA A 15 -4.88 -5.91 -10.52
C ALA A 15 -3.37 -5.66 -10.64
N HIS A 16 -2.76 -6.00 -11.78
CA HIS A 16 -1.35 -5.74 -12.08
C HIS A 16 -1.01 -4.24 -12.05
N LYS A 17 -1.92 -3.36 -12.51
CA LYS A 17 -1.75 -1.91 -12.34
C LYS A 17 -1.69 -1.46 -10.89
N PHE A 18 -2.19 -2.24 -9.93
CA PHE A 18 -2.15 -1.91 -8.50
C PHE A 18 -1.02 -2.60 -7.73
N ILE A 19 -0.49 -3.72 -8.21
CA ILE A 19 0.47 -4.53 -7.44
C ILE A 19 1.89 -4.52 -8.03
N ASP A 20 2.02 -4.40 -9.35
CA ASP A 20 3.34 -4.49 -9.98
C ASP A 20 4.21 -3.32 -9.52
N ASN A 21 5.46 -3.61 -9.15
CA ASN A 21 6.45 -2.63 -8.68
C ASN A 21 5.96 -1.76 -7.52
N ARG A 22 5.12 -2.30 -6.62
CA ARG A 22 4.57 -1.58 -5.46
C ARG A 22 4.73 -2.40 -4.19
N SER A 23 5.04 -1.74 -3.08
CA SER A 23 5.21 -2.39 -1.78
C SER A 23 3.90 -3.02 -1.30
N PRO A 24 3.87 -4.33 -0.95
CA PRO A 24 2.69 -4.95 -0.38
C PRO A 24 2.23 -4.29 0.93
N VAL A 25 3.18 -3.84 1.76
CA VAL A 25 2.92 -3.13 3.02
C VAL A 25 2.29 -1.76 2.75
N ALA A 26 2.83 -0.99 1.80
CA ALA A 26 2.27 0.31 1.43
C ALA A 26 0.85 0.18 0.85
N ILE A 27 0.60 -0.82 -0.01
CA ILE A 27 -0.73 -1.12 -0.53
C ILE A 27 -1.71 -1.45 0.60
N ALA A 28 -1.28 -2.28 1.57
CA ALA A 28 -2.10 -2.64 2.71
C ALA A 28 -2.48 -1.40 3.54
N PHE A 29 -1.53 -0.52 3.84
CA PHE A 29 -1.81 0.75 4.53
C PHE A 29 -2.78 1.62 3.74
N ALA A 30 -2.48 1.91 2.48
CA ALA A 30 -3.31 2.77 1.63
C ALA A 30 -4.76 2.26 1.56
N ARG A 31 -4.97 0.97 1.38
CA ARG A 31 -6.30 0.35 1.33
C ARG A 31 -7.05 0.52 2.65
N GLN A 32 -6.41 0.27 3.79
CA GLN A 32 -7.09 0.37 5.08
C GLN A 32 -7.39 1.82 5.47
N MET A 33 -6.49 2.75 5.15
CA MET A 33 -6.70 4.19 5.33
C MET A 33 -7.86 4.68 4.46
N MET A 34 -7.94 4.29 3.18
CA MET A 34 -9.08 4.62 2.32
C MET A 34 -10.43 4.19 2.92
N TYR A 35 -10.50 3.01 3.52
CA TYR A 35 -11.75 2.52 4.10
C TYR A 35 -12.10 3.11 5.47
N ARG A 36 -11.11 3.50 6.27
CA ARG A 36 -11.32 3.84 7.69
C ARG A 36 -11.16 5.31 8.01
N ASN A 37 -10.27 6.00 7.30
CA ASN A 37 -9.96 7.38 7.63
C ASN A 37 -11.15 8.31 7.33
N ALA A 38 -11.98 7.98 6.34
CA ALA A 38 -13.20 8.72 6.04
C ALA A 38 -14.26 8.69 7.17
N ALA A 39 -14.18 7.71 8.07
CA ALA A 39 -15.09 7.59 9.21
C ALA A 39 -14.55 8.23 10.51
N GLN A 40 -13.35 8.84 10.46
CA GLN A 40 -12.74 9.46 11.63
C GLN A 40 -13.47 10.75 12.01
N ALA A 41 -13.56 11.02 13.32
CA ALA A 41 -14.25 12.20 13.85
C ALA A 41 -13.54 13.52 13.46
N HIS A 42 -12.24 13.47 13.19
CA HIS A 42 -11.44 14.63 12.80
C HIS A 42 -10.27 14.22 11.90
N PRO A 43 -9.86 15.05 10.91
CA PRO A 43 -8.74 14.75 10.02
C PRO A 43 -7.41 14.46 10.72
N ILE A 44 -7.22 15.00 11.92
CA ILE A 44 -5.99 14.76 12.71
C ILE A 44 -5.82 13.28 13.06
N GLU A 45 -6.90 12.53 13.26
CA GLU A 45 -6.82 11.11 13.58
C GLU A 45 -6.34 10.30 12.36
N ALA A 46 -6.83 10.65 11.17
CA ALA A 46 -6.32 10.11 9.92
C ALA A 46 -4.83 10.47 9.70
N HIS A 47 -4.46 11.71 10.02
CA HIS A 47 -3.07 12.17 9.88
C HIS A 47 -2.10 11.46 10.82
N LYS A 48 -2.49 11.16 12.07
CA LYS A 48 -1.67 10.37 13.02
C LYS A 48 -1.37 8.98 12.47
N VAL A 49 -2.38 8.31 11.91
CA VAL A 49 -2.23 6.99 11.29
C VAL A 49 -1.28 7.04 10.10
N ASP A 50 -1.48 8.01 9.20
CA ASP A 50 -0.63 8.19 8.01
C ASP A 50 0.82 8.51 8.39
N SER A 51 1.03 9.31 9.43
CA SER A 51 2.37 9.63 9.95
C SER A 51 3.12 8.38 10.43
N LEU A 52 2.45 7.48 11.16
CA LEU A 52 3.04 6.20 11.57
C LEU A 52 3.29 5.28 10.37
N ALA A 53 2.35 5.20 9.43
CA ALA A 53 2.53 4.40 8.20
C ALA A 53 3.74 4.89 7.39
N MET A 54 3.91 6.20 7.24
CA MET A 54 5.07 6.79 6.58
C MET A 54 6.37 6.48 7.33
N PHE A 55 6.37 6.60 8.67
CA PHE A 55 7.54 6.27 9.48
C PHE A 55 7.99 4.82 9.28
N TYR A 56 7.09 3.84 9.46
CA TYR A 56 7.46 2.43 9.34
C TYR A 56 7.87 2.04 7.92
N THR A 57 7.16 2.53 6.90
CA THR A 57 7.54 2.28 5.50
C THR A 57 8.89 2.89 5.16
N SER A 58 9.27 4.03 5.74
CA SER A 58 10.59 4.65 5.52
C SER A 58 11.77 3.83 6.07
N LEU A 59 11.54 2.99 7.09
CA LEU A 59 12.57 2.14 7.68
C LEU A 59 12.86 0.88 6.85
N GLU A 60 11.88 0.45 6.05
CA GLU A 60 11.89 -0.83 5.31
C GLU A 60 11.81 -0.60 3.79
N ASP A 61 10.71 -0.97 3.14
CA ASP A 61 10.50 -0.92 1.69
C ASP A 61 10.79 0.48 1.10
N GLY A 62 10.65 1.56 1.88
CA GLY A 62 11.00 2.91 1.47
C GLY A 62 12.47 3.06 1.06
N LYS A 63 13.39 2.34 1.71
CA LYS A 63 14.83 2.33 1.32
C LYS A 63 15.03 1.71 -0.05
N GLU A 64 14.35 0.60 -0.32
CA GLU A 64 14.42 -0.07 -1.61
C GLU A 64 13.78 0.78 -2.71
N GLY A 65 12.66 1.43 -2.45
CA GLY A 65 12.03 2.35 -3.42
C GLY A 65 12.96 3.51 -3.81
N VAL A 66 13.67 4.10 -2.84
CA VAL A 66 14.67 5.14 -3.11
C VAL A 66 15.85 4.56 -3.90
N LYS A 67 16.37 3.40 -3.48
CA LYS A 67 17.51 2.75 -4.13
C LYS A 67 17.21 2.38 -5.59
N SER A 68 16.07 1.72 -5.84
CA SER A 68 15.69 1.28 -7.19
C SER A 68 15.44 2.48 -8.12
N PHE A 69 14.89 3.58 -7.59
CA PHE A 69 14.74 4.83 -8.32
C PHE A 69 16.10 5.40 -8.76
N LEU A 70 17.07 5.49 -7.85
CA LEU A 70 18.41 5.98 -8.15
C LEU A 70 19.15 5.07 -9.15
N GLU A 71 18.96 3.76 -9.02
CA GLU A 71 19.57 2.73 -9.90
C GLU A 71 18.80 2.54 -11.22
N LYS A 72 17.66 3.21 -11.41
CA LYS A 72 16.78 3.09 -12.60
C LYS A 72 16.36 1.64 -12.91
N ARG A 73 16.02 0.88 -11.89
CA ARG A 73 15.53 -0.50 -12.00
C ARG A 73 14.17 -0.68 -11.31
N ALA A 74 13.53 -1.81 -11.57
CA ALA A 74 12.35 -2.22 -10.81
C ALA A 74 12.72 -2.44 -9.33
N PRO A 75 11.85 -2.04 -8.38
CA PRO A 75 12.05 -2.30 -6.97
C PRO A 75 11.82 -3.77 -6.62
N GLU A 76 12.60 -4.28 -5.68
CA GLU A 76 12.43 -5.61 -5.08
C GLU A 76 11.92 -5.47 -3.65
N PHE A 77 10.63 -5.20 -3.51
CA PHE A 77 10.00 -5.09 -2.18
C PHE A 77 9.92 -6.46 -1.50
N THR A 78 10.35 -6.51 -0.24
CA THR A 78 10.36 -7.75 0.56
C THR A 78 9.39 -7.69 1.74
N GLY A 79 8.85 -6.51 2.04
CA GLY A 79 7.81 -6.33 3.05
C GLY A 79 6.58 -7.19 2.77
N LYS A 80 6.03 -7.81 3.82
CA LYS A 80 4.84 -8.67 3.72
C LYS A 80 3.67 -8.04 4.44
N ALA A 81 2.51 -7.97 3.77
CA ALA A 81 1.27 -7.51 4.39
C ALA A 81 0.75 -8.42 5.54
N SER A 82 1.32 -9.62 5.69
CA SER A 82 1.09 -10.50 6.84
C SER A 82 2.00 -10.21 8.04
N GLN A 83 2.97 -9.30 7.89
CA GLN A 83 3.95 -8.91 8.90
C GLN A 83 3.94 -7.38 9.07
N MET A 84 2.76 -6.85 9.38
CA MET A 84 2.57 -5.40 9.59
C MET A 84 3.12 -4.96 10.95
N PRO A 85 3.57 -3.71 11.10
CA PRO A 85 4.06 -3.18 12.37
C PRO A 85 2.98 -3.14 13.45
N GLU A 86 3.41 -3.07 14.72
CA GLU A 86 2.53 -3.26 15.88
C GLU A 86 1.33 -2.30 15.96
N PHE A 87 1.44 -1.09 15.42
CA PHE A 87 0.30 -0.15 15.41
C PHE A 87 -0.83 -0.58 14.45
N TYR A 88 -0.60 -1.58 13.60
CA TYR A 88 -1.59 -2.16 12.70
C TYR A 88 -2.16 -3.44 13.32
N PRO A 89 -3.50 -3.59 13.42
CA PRO A 89 -4.54 -2.66 12.98
C PRO A 89 -4.86 -1.57 14.01
N TRP A 90 -4.75 -0.30 13.65
CA TRP A 90 -4.99 0.84 14.57
C TRP A 90 -6.46 1.06 14.95
N TRP A 91 -7.37 0.33 14.30
CA TRP A 91 -8.82 0.46 14.46
C TRP A 91 -9.43 -0.61 15.38
N LYS A 92 -8.59 -1.46 15.99
CA LYS A 92 -9.03 -2.48 16.93
C LYS A 92 -8.75 -2.08 18.37
#